data_AF-A0A1I5GP53-F1
#
_entry.id   AF-A0A1I5GP53-F1
#
_cell.length_a   1.000
_cell.length_b   1.000
_cell.length_c   1.000
_cell.angle_alpha   90.00
_cell.angle_beta   90.00
_cell.angle_gamma   90.00
#
_symmetry.space_group_name_H-M   'P 1'
#
loop_
_entity.id
_entity.type
_entity.pdbx_description
1 polymer ?
#
loop_
_entity_poly.entity_id
_entity_poly.type
_entity_poly.pdbx_seq_one_letter_code
_entity_poly.pdbx_strand_id
1 'polypeptide(L)'
;MTPHVSLPRHAPITDPAATVVSVSRLVQAGLRRISRAIIGLAAAPAGDSLGHAARARRLAELHARRARWWAVLERDTARHLDVPLVFVEAVVIARCDAEREVRFWSETAEDWQARADRRPTSEVAGAMSNWHELGLDTPPAPGLPDTTIGVAR
;
A
#
# COMPACT_ATOMS: atom_id res chain seq x y z
N MET A 1 20.81 -71.06 24.59
CA MET A 1 20.53 -69.73 25.17
C MET A 1 21.39 -68.71 24.46
N THR A 2 20.82 -68.01 23.48
CA THR A 2 21.48 -66.96 22.68
C THR A 2 21.27 -65.60 23.35
N PRO A 3 22.30 -64.75 23.49
CA PRO A 3 22.12 -63.39 23.97
C PRO A 3 21.55 -62.49 22.85
N HIS A 4 20.44 -61.82 23.12
CA HIS A 4 19.94 -60.73 22.28
C HIS A 4 20.84 -59.50 22.47
N VAL A 5 21.57 -59.13 21.43
CA VAL A 5 22.25 -57.83 21.34
C VAL A 5 21.20 -56.78 20.99
N SER A 6 20.92 -55.87 21.93
CA SER A 6 20.12 -54.67 21.66
C SER A 6 20.99 -53.64 20.92
N LEU A 7 20.63 -53.34 19.67
CA LEU A 7 21.23 -52.25 18.91
C LEU A 7 20.86 -50.89 19.55
N PRO A 8 21.79 -49.93 19.66
CA PRO A 8 21.47 -48.58 20.11
C PRO A 8 20.53 -47.90 19.11
N ARG A 9 19.44 -47.35 19.64
CA ARG A 9 18.48 -46.52 18.91
C ARG A 9 19.24 -45.30 18.39
N HIS A 10 19.45 -45.21 17.08
CA HIS A 10 20.02 -44.02 16.44
C HIS A 10 19.24 -42.78 16.90
N ALA A 11 19.94 -41.88 17.60
CA ALA A 11 19.42 -40.54 17.85
C ALA A 11 19.16 -39.87 16.48
N PRO A 12 18.05 -39.14 16.30
CA PRO A 12 17.86 -38.37 15.10
C PRO A 12 19.01 -37.36 15.02
N ILE A 13 19.86 -37.54 14.00
CA ILE A 13 20.85 -36.55 13.60
C ILE A 13 20.01 -35.32 13.24
N THR A 14 19.99 -34.34 14.13
CA THR A 14 19.40 -33.04 13.83
C THR A 14 20.39 -32.40 12.87
N ASP A 15 20.07 -32.45 11.59
CA ASP A 15 20.86 -31.84 10.53
C ASP A 15 21.08 -30.35 10.87
N PRO A 16 22.34 -29.90 11.10
CA PRO A 16 22.63 -28.51 11.46
C PRO A 16 22.41 -27.54 10.29
N ALA A 17 21.96 -28.03 9.13
CA ALA A 17 21.31 -27.22 8.10
C ALA A 17 19.92 -26.74 8.58
N ALA A 18 19.91 -25.97 9.66
CA ALA A 18 18.83 -25.06 9.98
C ALA A 18 18.46 -24.34 8.68
N THR A 19 17.22 -24.57 8.25
CA THR A 19 16.78 -24.45 6.87
C THR A 19 16.98 -23.01 6.39
N VAL A 20 17.99 -22.74 5.56
CA VAL A 20 18.23 -21.39 5.02
C VAL A 20 17.06 -21.04 4.12
N VAL A 21 16.16 -20.19 4.62
CA VAL A 21 15.00 -19.71 3.87
C VAL A 21 15.50 -18.72 2.82
N SER A 22 15.23 -19.00 1.54
CA SER A 22 15.62 -18.08 0.46
C SER A 22 14.94 -16.71 0.62
N VAL A 23 15.62 -15.64 0.18
CA VAL A 23 15.07 -14.28 0.20
C VAL A 23 13.77 -14.22 -0.60
N SER A 24 13.72 -14.88 -1.76
CA SER A 24 12.51 -14.99 -2.59
C SER A 24 11.32 -15.59 -1.82
N ARG A 25 11.54 -16.64 -1.02
CA ARG A 25 10.50 -17.26 -0.19
C ARG A 25 10.06 -16.37 0.95
N LEU A 26 11.00 -15.66 1.58
CA LEU A 26 10.72 -14.70 2.64
C LEU A 26 9.87 -13.53 2.10
N VAL A 27 10.27 -12.95 0.97
CA VAL A 27 9.54 -11.87 0.29
C VAL A 27 8.14 -12.35 -0.09
N GLN A 28 8.01 -13.53 -0.72
CA GLN A 28 6.71 -14.08 -1.10
C GLN A 28 5.77 -14.22 0.10
N ALA A 29 6.27 -14.71 1.23
CA ALA A 29 5.49 -14.83 2.46
C ALA A 29 5.07 -13.44 3.00
N GLY A 30 5.97 -12.47 2.98
CA GLY A 30 5.71 -11.09 3.38
C GLY A 30 4.62 -10.42 2.52
N LEU A 31 4.74 -10.55 1.20
CA LEU A 31 3.75 -10.03 0.25
C LEU A 31 2.39 -10.70 0.42
N ARG A 32 2.33 -12.03 0.58
CA ARG A 32 1.07 -12.75 0.84
C ARG A 32 0.38 -12.27 2.11
N ARG A 33 1.15 -12.03 3.19
CA ARG A 33 0.60 -11.51 4.45
C ARG A 33 -0.01 -10.12 4.26
N ILE A 34 0.67 -9.24 3.51
CA ILE A 34 0.16 -7.90 3.21
C ILE A 34 -1.08 -7.97 2.34
N SER A 35 -1.08 -8.76 1.27
CA SER A 35 -2.26 -8.91 0.41
C SER A 35 -3.48 -9.38 1.19
N ARG A 36 -3.32 -10.33 2.11
CA ARG A 36 -4.40 -10.75 3.01
C ARG A 36 -4.85 -9.64 3.94
N ALA A 37 -3.93 -8.84 4.49
CA ALA A 37 -4.27 -7.71 5.33
C ALA A 37 -5.03 -6.61 4.58
N ILE A 38 -4.69 -6.37 3.31
CA ILE A 38 -5.42 -5.42 2.44
C ILE A 38 -6.82 -5.95 2.15
N ILE A 39 -6.94 -7.22 1.74
CA ILE A 39 -8.24 -7.87 1.44
C ILE A 39 -9.14 -7.90 2.68
N GLY A 40 -8.57 -8.18 3.85
CA GLY A 40 -9.30 -8.25 5.12
C GLY A 40 -9.64 -6.89 5.72
N LEU A 41 -9.20 -5.78 5.13
CA LEU A 41 -9.48 -4.45 5.66
C LEU A 41 -10.91 -4.02 5.27
N ALA A 42 -11.81 -4.02 6.27
CA ALA A 42 -13.20 -3.62 6.09
C ALA A 42 -13.33 -2.21 5.50
N ALA A 43 -14.41 -2.00 4.75
CA ALA A 43 -14.82 -0.66 4.34
C ALA A 43 -15.32 0.13 5.55
N ALA A 44 -15.04 1.44 5.58
CA ALA A 44 -15.66 2.31 6.58
C ALA A 44 -17.15 2.50 6.22
N PRO A 45 -18.05 2.62 7.22
CA PRO A 45 -19.45 2.93 6.98
C PRO A 45 -19.63 4.23 6.19
N ALA A 46 -20.67 4.30 5.37
CA ALA A 46 -21.01 5.52 4.65
C ALA A 46 -21.25 6.68 5.63
N GLY A 47 -20.65 7.84 5.34
CA GLY A 47 -20.76 9.03 6.19
C GLY A 47 -19.74 9.11 7.33
N ASP A 48 -18.95 8.06 7.59
CA ASP A 48 -17.89 8.09 8.60
C ASP A 48 -16.57 8.58 8.00
N SER A 49 -16.42 9.91 7.87
CA SER A 49 -15.21 10.52 7.32
C SER A 49 -13.94 10.18 8.10
N LEU A 50 -14.02 10.05 9.43
CA LEU A 50 -12.87 9.66 10.26
C LEU A 50 -12.50 8.19 10.04
N GLY A 51 -13.49 7.31 9.93
CA GLY A 51 -13.29 5.91 9.56
C GLY A 51 -12.66 5.76 8.18
N HIS A 52 -13.11 6.53 7.20
CA HIS A 52 -12.49 6.56 5.87
C HIS A 52 -11.03 7.04 5.93
N ALA A 53 -10.74 8.09 6.70
CA ALA A 53 -9.37 8.58 6.88
C ALA A 53 -8.48 7.52 7.55
N ALA A 54 -8.94 6.89 8.63
CA ALA A 54 -8.21 5.83 9.33
C ALA A 54 -7.93 4.63 8.42
N ARG A 55 -8.92 4.22 7.62
CA ARG A 55 -8.77 3.14 6.64
C ARG A 55 -7.72 3.49 5.57
N ALA A 56 -7.78 4.69 5.01
CA ALA A 56 -6.84 5.15 4.00
C ALA A 56 -5.40 5.19 4.56
N ARG A 57 -5.18 5.70 5.78
CA ARG A 57 -3.87 5.63 6.47
C ARG A 57 -3.38 4.19 6.58
N ARG A 58 -4.28 3.27 6.97
CA ARG A 58 -3.92 1.86 7.10
C ARG A 58 -3.51 1.23 5.76
N LEU A 59 -4.18 1.59 4.67
CA LEU A 59 -3.79 1.16 3.32
C LEU A 59 -2.42 1.73 2.92
N ALA A 60 -2.18 3.02 3.14
CA ALA A 60 -0.88 3.64 2.89
C ALA A 60 0.25 2.89 3.61
N GLU A 61 0.08 2.56 4.90
CA GLU A 61 1.07 1.78 5.65
C GLU A 61 1.31 0.37 5.07
N LEU A 62 0.24 -0.31 4.63
CA LEU A 62 0.32 -1.65 4.06
C LEU A 62 1.05 -1.63 2.71
N HIS A 63 0.78 -0.64 1.85
CA HIS A 63 1.50 -0.44 0.61
C HIS A 63 2.96 -0.01 0.85
N ALA A 64 3.24 0.78 1.89
CA ALA A 64 4.62 1.12 2.28
C ALA A 64 5.40 -0.13 2.73
N ARG A 65 4.76 -1.03 3.48
CA ARG A 65 5.33 -2.35 3.80
C ARG A 65 5.54 -3.19 2.54
N ARG A 66 4.63 -3.14 1.57
CA ARG A 66 4.74 -3.85 0.29
C ARG A 66 5.94 -3.36 -0.53
N ALA A 67 6.11 -2.04 -0.66
CA ALA A 67 7.25 -1.43 -1.33
C ALA A 67 8.58 -1.87 -0.71
N ARG A 68 8.66 -1.94 0.63
CA ARG A 68 9.85 -2.43 1.32
C ARG A 68 10.18 -3.89 1.00
N TRP A 69 9.19 -4.77 0.89
CA TRP A 69 9.42 -6.16 0.49
C TRP A 69 9.90 -6.27 -0.96
N TRP A 70 9.37 -5.46 -1.86
CA TRP A 70 9.88 -5.40 -3.24
C TRP A 70 11.31 -4.87 -3.29
N ALA A 71 11.65 -3.85 -2.50
CA ALA A 71 13.02 -3.35 -2.41
C ALA A 71 14.02 -4.40 -1.86
N VAL A 72 13.57 -5.32 -0.99
CA VAL A 72 14.39 -6.46 -0.55
C VAL A 72 14.65 -7.41 -1.73
N LEU A 73 13.61 -7.75 -2.48
CA LEU A 73 13.75 -8.64 -3.64
C LEU A 73 14.61 -8.00 -4.74
N GLU A 74 14.42 -6.72 -5.02
CA GLU A 74 15.20 -5.96 -6.02
C GLU A 74 16.70 -6.07 -5.73
N ARG A 75 17.08 -5.80 -4.47
CA ARG A 75 18.48 -5.88 -4.01
C ARG A 75 19.05 -7.29 -4.07
N ASP A 76 18.24 -8.31 -3.81
CA ASP A 76 18.65 -9.71 -3.94
C ASP A 76 18.84 -10.08 -5.41
N THR A 77 17.85 -9.80 -6.27
CA THR A 77 17.92 -10.08 -7.71
C THR A 77 19.06 -9.36 -8.41
N ALA A 78 19.39 -8.12 -8.01
CA ALA A 78 20.50 -7.36 -8.59
C ALA A 78 21.88 -7.97 -8.29
N ARG A 79 21.99 -8.87 -7.29
CA ARG A 79 23.24 -9.57 -6.94
C ARG A 79 23.41 -10.89 -7.68
N HIS A 80 22.34 -11.41 -8.30
CA HIS A 80 22.32 -12.70 -8.99
C HIS A 80 22.40 -12.48 -10.51
N LEU A 81 23.59 -12.70 -11.08
CA LEU A 81 23.88 -12.46 -12.51
C LEU A 81 23.17 -13.44 -13.46
N ASP A 82 22.61 -14.53 -12.91
CA ASP A 82 21.85 -15.55 -13.61
C ASP A 82 20.35 -15.20 -13.76
N VAL A 83 19.87 -14.13 -13.13
CA VAL A 83 18.48 -13.68 -13.24
C VAL A 83 18.32 -12.81 -14.50
N PRO A 84 17.44 -13.19 -15.46
CA PRO A 84 17.15 -12.35 -16.62
C PRO A 84 16.65 -10.95 -16.25
N LEU A 85 17.13 -9.93 -16.96
CA LEU A 85 16.86 -8.51 -16.68
C LEU A 85 15.35 -8.18 -16.60
N VAL A 86 14.53 -8.83 -17.43
CA VAL A 86 13.06 -8.66 -17.42
C VAL A 86 12.44 -8.95 -16.04
N PHE A 87 13.01 -9.87 -15.26
CA PHE A 87 12.54 -10.14 -13.90
C PHE A 87 12.95 -9.04 -12.92
N VAL A 88 14.14 -8.46 -13.09
CA VAL A 88 14.59 -7.31 -12.31
C VAL A 88 13.68 -6.10 -12.58
N GLU A 89 13.38 -5.81 -13.85
CA GLU A 89 12.44 -4.76 -14.25
C GLU A 89 11.05 -4.97 -13.65
N ALA A 90 10.53 -6.19 -13.67
CA ALA A 90 9.24 -6.52 -13.06
C ALA A 90 9.21 -6.20 -11.55
N VAL A 91 10.30 -6.46 -10.82
CA VAL A 91 10.40 -6.13 -9.39
C VAL A 91 10.43 -4.61 -9.18
N VAL A 92 11.18 -3.88 -10.01
CA VAL A 92 11.25 -2.41 -9.94
C VAL A 92 9.87 -1.79 -10.20
N ILE A 93 9.15 -2.24 -11.23
CA ILE A 93 7.79 -1.80 -11.53
C ILE A 93 6.87 -2.08 -10.33
N ALA A 94 6.90 -3.29 -9.78
CA ALA A 94 6.08 -3.66 -8.64
C ALA A 94 6.38 -2.82 -7.38
N ARG A 95 7.64 -2.40 -7.17
CA ARG A 95 8.00 -1.44 -6.11
C ARG A 95 7.41 -0.05 -6.40
N CYS A 96 7.63 0.48 -7.60
CA CYS A 96 7.13 1.79 -8.01
C CYS A 96 5.60 1.89 -7.91
N ASP A 97 4.89 0.81 -8.27
CA ASP A 97 3.44 0.71 -8.15
C ASP A 97 3.01 0.78 -6.67
N ALA A 98 3.69 0.03 -5.80
CA ALA A 98 3.41 0.10 -4.37
C ALA A 98 3.68 1.50 -3.79
N GLU A 99 4.70 2.21 -4.26
CA GLU A 99 4.99 3.60 -3.85
C GLU A 99 3.94 4.59 -4.35
N ARG A 100 3.40 4.40 -5.56
CA ARG A 100 2.25 5.20 -6.06
C ARG A 100 1.02 5.00 -5.18
N GLU A 101 0.73 3.76 -4.81
CA GLU A 101 -0.37 3.45 -3.88
C GLU A 101 -0.16 4.11 -2.51
N VAL A 102 1.07 4.16 -1.98
CA VAL A 102 1.35 4.89 -0.73
C VAL A 102 0.94 6.36 -0.84
N ARG A 103 1.35 7.04 -1.92
CA ARG A 103 1.00 8.45 -2.14
C ARG A 103 -0.51 8.63 -2.24
N PHE A 104 -1.14 7.85 -3.12
CA PHE A 104 -2.59 7.88 -3.32
C PHE A 104 -3.37 7.71 -2.02
N TRP A 105 -3.04 6.70 -1.21
CA TRP A 105 -3.75 6.44 0.04
C TRP A 105 -3.42 7.44 1.14
N SER A 106 -2.25 8.08 1.11
CA SER A 106 -1.90 9.15 2.04
C SER A 106 -2.68 10.43 1.73
N GLU A 107 -2.70 10.83 0.47
CA GLU A 107 -3.51 11.96 -0.01
C GLU A 107 -5.00 11.73 0.25
N THR A 108 -5.49 10.52 -0.04
CA THR A 108 -6.88 10.13 0.27
C THR A 108 -7.18 10.24 1.77
N ALA A 109 -6.25 9.87 2.64
CA ALA A 109 -6.44 9.99 4.08
C ALA A 109 -6.52 11.45 4.54
N GLU A 110 -5.69 12.31 3.97
CA GLU A 110 -5.70 13.75 4.24
C GLU A 110 -7.00 14.39 3.79
N ASP A 111 -7.51 14.01 2.61
CA ASP A 111 -8.79 14.48 2.08
C ASP A 111 -9.97 14.07 2.98
N TRP A 112 -10.01 12.82 3.42
CA TRP A 112 -11.05 12.37 4.35
C TRP A 112 -10.97 13.06 5.70
N GLN A 113 -9.76 13.32 6.19
CA GLN A 113 -9.57 14.11 7.41
C GLN A 113 -10.04 15.56 7.21
N ALA A 114 -9.73 16.19 6.08
CA ALA A 114 -10.20 17.53 5.76
C ALA A 114 -11.72 17.60 5.72
N ARG A 115 -12.39 16.61 5.11
CA ARG A 115 -13.86 16.51 5.14
C ARG A 115 -14.41 16.41 6.56
N ALA A 116 -13.80 15.58 7.41
CA ALA A 116 -14.19 15.45 8.82
C ALA A 116 -14.04 16.79 9.57
N ASP A 117 -12.96 17.51 9.30
CA ASP A 117 -12.65 18.80 9.93
C ASP A 117 -13.39 19.99 9.27
N ARG A 118 -14.21 19.74 8.23
CA ARG A 118 -14.85 20.78 7.39
C ARG A 118 -13.87 21.78 6.76
N ARG A 119 -12.67 21.31 6.43
CA ARG A 119 -11.64 22.06 5.70
C ARG A 119 -11.74 21.76 4.20
N PRO A 120 -11.27 22.67 3.33
CA PRO A 120 -11.12 22.39 1.90
C PRO A 120 -10.27 21.13 1.67
N THR A 121 -10.70 20.25 0.77
CA THR A 121 -9.94 19.06 0.33
C THR A 121 -8.88 19.45 -0.70
N SER A 122 -7.93 18.56 -0.99
CA SER A 122 -6.81 18.81 -1.92
C SER A 122 -7.25 19.30 -3.30
N GLU A 123 -8.32 18.73 -3.86
CA GLU A 123 -8.91 19.18 -5.13
C GLU A 123 -9.41 20.63 -5.06
N VAL A 124 -10.09 20.99 -3.98
CA VAL A 124 -10.62 22.35 -3.75
C VAL A 124 -9.47 23.32 -3.45
N ALA A 125 -8.48 22.91 -2.65
CA ALA A 125 -7.31 23.71 -2.33
C ALA A 125 -6.42 23.97 -3.57
N GLY A 126 -6.26 22.97 -4.44
CA GLY A 126 -5.56 23.09 -5.72
C GLY A 126 -6.29 24.04 -6.68
N ALA A 127 -7.62 23.91 -6.77
CA ALA A 127 -8.45 24.84 -7.53
C ALA A 127 -8.34 26.27 -6.99
N MET A 128 -8.43 26.47 -5.66
CA MET A 128 -8.27 27.77 -5.01
C MET A 128 -6.86 28.36 -5.17
N SER A 129 -5.81 27.53 -5.23
CA SER A 129 -4.43 28.00 -5.47
C SER A 129 -4.27 28.56 -6.88
N ASN A 130 -5.01 28.02 -7.85
CA ASN A 130 -5.06 28.52 -9.22
C ASN A 130 -5.93 29.79 -9.37
N TRP A 131 -6.76 30.14 -8.38
CA TRP A 131 -7.64 31.31 -8.48
C TRP A 131 -6.89 32.63 -8.57
N HIS A 132 -5.74 32.75 -7.89
CA HIS A 132 -4.88 33.92 -8.00
C HIS A 132 -4.23 34.05 -9.40
N GLU A 133 -4.00 32.93 -10.10
CA GLU A 133 -3.53 32.94 -11.49
C GLU A 133 -4.66 33.21 -12.49
N LEU A 134 -5.91 32.89 -12.11
CA LEU A 134 -7.12 33.11 -12.90
C LEU A 134 -7.84 34.45 -12.61
N GLY A 135 -7.32 35.27 -11.67
CA GLY A 135 -7.92 36.56 -11.28
C GLY A 135 -9.25 36.44 -10.53
N LEU A 136 -9.51 35.31 -9.88
CA LEU A 136 -10.74 35.02 -9.13
C LEU A 136 -10.53 35.23 -7.63
N ASP A 137 -10.54 36.48 -7.17
CA ASP A 137 -10.19 36.82 -5.78
C ASP A 137 -11.31 36.56 -4.75
N THR A 138 -12.44 35.96 -5.14
CA THR A 138 -13.58 35.75 -4.23
C THR A 138 -14.29 34.42 -4.49
N PRO A 139 -14.41 33.52 -3.49
CA PRO A 139 -15.25 32.34 -3.63
C PRO A 139 -16.72 32.74 -3.77
N PRO A 140 -17.50 32.11 -4.68
CA PRO A 140 -18.95 32.21 -4.58
C PRO A 140 -19.40 31.63 -3.25
N ALA A 141 -20.21 32.39 -2.50
CA ALA A 141 -20.71 31.97 -1.20
C ALA A 141 -21.44 30.61 -1.32
N PRO A 142 -21.27 29.69 -0.35
CA PRO A 142 -21.94 28.40 -0.39
C PRO A 142 -23.44 28.61 -0.16
N GLY A 143 -24.26 28.44 -1.21
CA GLY A 143 -25.71 28.37 -1.03
C GLY A 143 -26.61 29.02 -2.09
N LEU A 144 -26.13 29.40 -3.28
CA LEU A 144 -27.03 29.81 -4.36
C LEU A 144 -27.33 28.64 -5.30
N PRO A 145 -28.60 28.24 -5.48
CA PRO A 145 -28.96 27.30 -6.54
C PRO A 145 -28.72 27.94 -7.91
N ASP A 146 -28.32 27.11 -8.88
CA ASP A 146 -28.20 27.48 -10.30
C ASP A 146 -29.57 27.94 -10.83
N THR A 147 -29.87 29.23 -10.68
CA THR A 147 -30.97 29.89 -11.38
C THR A 147 -30.40 30.83 -12.42
N THR A 148 -30.08 30.30 -13.60
CA THR A 148 -30.45 30.99 -14.84
C THR A 148 -30.65 29.97 -15.96
N ILE A 149 -31.80 29.29 -15.95
CA ILE A 149 -32.52 29.04 -17.20
C ILE A 149 -33.11 30.40 -17.61
N GLY A 150 -32.69 30.92 -18.75
CA GLY A 150 -33.19 32.17 -19.32
C GLY A 150 -33.20 32.11 -20.84
N VAL A 151 -34.30 31.61 -21.39
CA VAL A 151 -34.67 31.63 -22.81
C VAL A 151 -34.88 33.08 -23.28
N ALA A 152 -34.37 33.42 -24.47
CA ALA A 152 -34.98 34.38 -25.40
C ALA A 152 -34.37 34.18 -26.80
N ARG A 153 -35.12 33.49 -27.69
CA ARG A 153 -35.68 33.96 -28.97
C ARG A 153 -34.68 34.25 -30.09
#